data_AF-A0A0F3GTJ8-F1
#
_entry.id   AF-A0A0F3GTJ8-F1
#
_cell.length_a   1.000
_cell.length_b   1.000
_cell.length_c   1.000
_cell.angle_alpha   90.00
_cell.angle_beta   90.00
_cell.angle_gamma   90.00
#
_symmetry.space_group_name_H-M   'P 1'
#
loop_
_entity.id
_entity.type
_entity.pdbx_description
1 polymer ?
#
loop_
_entity_poly.entity_id
_entity_poly.type
_entity_poly.pdbx_seq_one_letter_code
_entity_poly.pdbx_strand_id
1 'polypeptide(L)'
;MVLLPLVVSLLLSVYAYFEALNVTTRHLVISHPKIPREVGSIKVVQVSDVHIGLIVRHDRLKRIFGVVGKEKPDVLVSTGDFVDSQLDNLDVLAAGISSIPARYGKFACLGNHEFYAGTAQSMRLTQGAGFTVLRGQGVTVGGVLNIAGVSDYTFGDEATEKEALSRLPKQNFTILLKHRPMVDKDNTGLFDLQLSGHTHKGQIFPFSILTWLHYPH
;
A
#
# COMPACT_ATOMS: atom_id res chain seq x y z
N MET A 1 36.28 1.64 28.95
CA MET A 1 35.34 2.58 28.30
C MET A 1 34.50 1.97 27.17
N VAL A 2 34.64 0.67 26.84
CA VAL A 2 33.87 0.02 25.74
C VAL A 2 32.51 -0.53 26.19
N LEU A 3 32.30 -0.71 27.50
CA LEU A 3 31.06 -1.28 28.02
C LEU A 3 29.83 -0.38 27.80
N LEU A 4 29.98 0.93 27.98
CA LEU A 4 28.88 1.89 27.78
C LEU A 4 28.33 1.89 26.33
N PRO A 5 29.15 2.05 25.27
CA PRO A 5 28.63 2.00 23.91
C PRO A 5 28.05 0.63 23.55
N LEU A 6 28.58 -0.48 24.07
CA LEU A 6 27.99 -1.81 23.86
C LEU A 6 26.60 -1.93 24.50
N VAL A 7 26.44 -1.45 25.74
CA VAL A 7 25.15 -1.45 26.43
C VAL A 7 24.13 -0.58 25.70
N VAL A 8 24.54 0.63 25.27
CA VAL A 8 23.66 1.53 24.52
C VAL A 8 23.24 0.91 23.19
N SER A 9 24.17 0.35 22.42
CA SER A 9 23.85 -0.32 21.15
C SER A 9 22.89 -1.49 21.35
N LEU A 10 23.11 -2.32 22.38
CA LEU A 10 22.20 -3.43 22.70
C LEU A 10 20.79 -2.93 23.03
N LEU A 11 20.67 -1.91 23.88
CA LEU A 11 19.38 -1.34 24.25
C LEU A 11 18.64 -0.74 23.05
N LEU A 12 19.36 -0.02 22.17
CA LEU A 12 18.80 0.53 20.94
C LEU A 12 18.35 -0.56 19.97
N SER A 13 19.12 -1.64 19.80
CA SER A 13 18.72 -2.78 18.96
C SER A 13 17.49 -3.49 19.49
N VAL A 14 17.41 -3.69 20.81
CA VAL A 14 16.24 -4.30 21.45
C VAL A 14 15.01 -3.41 21.29
N TYR A 15 15.14 -2.10 21.53
CA TYR A 15 14.06 -1.14 21.32
C TYR A 15 13.59 -1.11 19.85
N ALA A 16 14.52 -1.00 18.90
CA ALA A 16 14.21 -1.00 17.48
C ALA A 16 13.52 -2.31 17.03
N TYR A 17 13.92 -3.45 17.59
CA TYR A 17 13.27 -4.73 17.33
C TYR A 17 11.81 -4.74 17.81
N PHE A 18 11.54 -4.24 19.02
CA PHE A 18 10.16 -4.15 19.53
C PHE A 18 9.30 -3.16 18.74
N GLU A 19 9.84 -1.99 18.40
CA GLU A 19 9.17 -1.02 17.53
C GLU A 19 8.84 -1.62 16.16
N ALA A 20 9.78 -2.33 15.53
CA ALA A 20 9.57 -2.96 14.23
C ALA A 20 8.48 -4.07 14.23
N LEU A 21 8.25 -4.71 15.38
CA LEU A 21 7.21 -5.72 15.57
C LEU A 21 5.84 -5.14 15.90
N ASN A 22 5.77 -3.90 16.38
CA ASN A 22 4.54 -3.23 16.76
C ASN A 22 3.82 -2.65 15.53
N VAL A 23 2.83 -3.38 15.04
CA VAL A 23 1.94 -2.91 13.97
C VAL A 23 0.95 -1.90 14.56
N THR A 24 1.04 -0.65 14.12
CA THR A 24 0.14 0.44 14.55
C THR A 24 -0.72 0.92 13.39
N THR A 25 -1.89 1.48 13.71
CA THR A 25 -2.81 2.08 12.75
C THR A 25 -2.79 3.59 12.87
N ARG A 26 -2.83 4.28 11.75
CA ARG A 26 -3.07 5.73 11.69
C ARG A 26 -4.39 5.99 11.01
N HIS A 27 -5.28 6.72 11.67
CA HIS A 27 -6.59 7.10 11.12
C HIS A 27 -6.54 8.54 10.63
N LEU A 28 -6.97 8.76 9.39
CA LEU A 28 -7.12 10.07 8.77
C LEU A 28 -8.54 10.18 8.24
N VAL A 29 -9.18 11.34 8.46
CA VAL A 29 -10.53 11.64 7.96
C VAL A 29 -10.40 12.73 6.91
N ILE A 30 -10.85 12.43 5.69
CA ILE A 30 -10.87 13.36 4.57
C ILE A 30 -12.34 13.62 4.22
N SER A 31 -12.76 14.87 4.36
CA SER A 31 -14.10 15.32 3.98
C SER A 31 -14.06 15.91 2.58
N HIS A 32 -14.85 15.38 1.65
CA HIS A 32 -14.87 15.86 0.27
C HIS A 32 -16.29 15.91 -0.31
N PRO A 33 -16.69 16.96 -1.06
CA PRO A 33 -18.04 17.08 -1.63
C PRO A 33 -18.44 15.95 -2.59
N LYS A 34 -17.45 15.30 -3.22
CA LYS A 34 -17.68 14.14 -4.11
C LYS A 34 -18.05 12.85 -3.38
N ILE A 35 -18.05 12.84 -2.04
CA ILE A 35 -18.64 11.78 -1.23
C ILE A 35 -19.97 12.31 -0.69
N PRO A 36 -21.11 11.97 -1.31
CA PRO A 36 -22.41 12.49 -0.91
C PRO A 36 -22.79 12.05 0.50
N ARG A 37 -23.59 12.86 1.19
CA ARG A 37 -23.99 12.59 2.59
C ARG A 37 -24.77 11.29 2.74
N GLU A 38 -25.54 10.93 1.73
CA GLU A 38 -26.31 9.68 1.62
C GLU A 38 -25.42 8.43 1.53
N VAL A 39 -24.18 8.57 1.04
CA VAL A 39 -23.16 7.50 1.05
C VAL A 39 -22.55 7.36 2.45
N GLY A 40 -22.52 8.44 3.22
CA GLY A 40 -21.92 8.49 4.55
C GLY A 40 -20.39 8.48 4.47
N SER A 41 -19.74 7.53 5.14
CA SER A 41 -18.28 7.38 5.15
C SER A 41 -17.86 6.09 4.44
N ILE A 42 -16.82 6.17 3.61
CA ILE A 42 -16.16 4.98 3.05
C ILE A 42 -14.83 4.80 3.78
N LYS A 43 -14.63 3.65 4.42
CA LYS A 43 -13.36 3.32 5.07
C LYS A 43 -12.41 2.63 4.10
N VAL A 44 -11.32 3.33 3.77
CA VAL A 44 -10.22 2.79 2.99
C VAL A 44 -9.08 2.42 3.92
N VAL A 45 -8.66 1.16 3.92
CA VAL A 45 -7.45 0.72 4.64
C VAL A 45 -6.35 0.52 3.61
N GLN A 46 -5.22 1.19 3.81
CA GLN A 46 -4.02 1.04 3.00
C GLN A 46 -3.02 0.13 3.73
N VAL A 47 -2.47 -0.82 2.99
CA VAL A 47 -1.21 -1.49 3.30
C VAL A 47 -0.20 -1.15 2.21
N SER A 48 1.07 -1.12 2.55
CA SER A 48 2.15 -0.89 1.59
C SER A 48 3.42 -1.52 2.10
N ASP A 49 4.32 -1.89 1.19
CA ASP A 49 5.67 -2.30 1.53
C ASP A 49 5.68 -3.42 2.59
N VAL A 50 4.78 -4.39 2.40
CA VAL A 50 4.62 -5.55 3.29
C VAL A 50 5.80 -6.50 3.12
N HIS A 51 6.37 -6.54 1.90
CA HIS A 51 7.54 -7.34 1.53
C HIS A 51 7.38 -8.81 1.94
N ILE A 52 6.25 -9.43 1.58
CA ILE A 52 6.01 -10.86 1.84
C ILE A 52 7.16 -11.66 1.22
N GLY A 53 7.91 -12.35 2.07
CA GLY A 53 9.17 -12.95 1.67
C GLY A 53 9.85 -13.68 2.83
N LEU A 54 11.15 -13.93 2.69
CA LEU A 54 11.92 -14.72 3.67
C LEU A 54 11.92 -14.11 5.07
N ILE A 55 11.91 -12.78 5.17
CA ILE A 55 11.97 -12.05 6.43
C ILE A 55 10.56 -11.85 7.00
N VAL A 56 9.60 -11.43 6.18
CA VAL A 56 8.20 -11.22 6.59
C VAL A 56 7.39 -12.47 6.32
N ARG A 57 7.27 -13.30 7.37
CA ARG A 57 6.60 -14.60 7.31
C ARG A 57 5.28 -14.60 8.10
N HIS A 58 4.75 -15.81 8.29
CA HIS A 58 3.44 -16.11 8.84
C HIS A 58 3.03 -15.25 10.06
N ASP A 59 3.84 -15.17 11.12
CA ASP A 59 3.40 -14.52 12.36
C ASP A 59 3.27 -13.00 12.24
N ARG A 60 4.19 -12.36 11.52
CA ARG A 60 4.10 -10.91 11.26
C ARG A 60 2.91 -10.61 10.35
N LEU A 61 2.69 -11.43 9.32
CA LEU A 61 1.54 -11.30 8.43
C LEU A 61 0.22 -11.51 9.15
N LYS A 62 0.12 -12.51 10.02
CA LYS A 62 -1.07 -12.74 10.86
C LYS A 62 -1.39 -11.54 11.75
N ARG A 63 -0.38 -10.87 12.30
CA ARG A 63 -0.57 -9.63 13.07
C ARG A 63 -1.06 -8.49 12.18
N ILE A 64 -0.39 -8.25 11.04
CA ILE A 64 -0.79 -7.20 10.08
C ILE A 64 -2.23 -7.42 9.63
N PHE A 65 -2.56 -8.62 9.14
CA PHE A 65 -3.90 -8.95 8.66
C PHE A 65 -4.94 -8.94 9.78
N GLY A 66 -4.57 -9.32 11.00
CA GLY A 66 -5.43 -9.19 12.18
C GLY A 66 -5.76 -7.74 12.52
N VAL A 67 -4.79 -6.82 12.39
CA VAL A 67 -5.02 -5.39 12.56
C VAL A 67 -5.89 -4.83 11.43
N VAL A 68 -5.56 -5.13 10.17
CA VAL A 68 -6.35 -4.71 8.99
C VAL A 68 -7.79 -5.22 9.07
N GLY A 69 -7.99 -6.48 9.48
CA GLY A 69 -9.33 -7.07 9.61
C GLY A 69 -10.19 -6.42 10.69
N LYS A 70 -9.58 -5.99 11.80
CA LYS A 70 -10.28 -5.25 12.87
C LYS A 70 -10.80 -3.89 12.42
N GLU A 71 -10.14 -3.27 11.44
CA GLU A 71 -10.60 -2.00 10.86
C GLU A 71 -11.89 -2.14 10.06
N LYS A 72 -12.24 -3.35 9.58
CA LYS A 72 -13.44 -3.62 8.76
C LYS A 72 -13.49 -2.68 7.53
N PRO A 73 -12.53 -2.80 6.59
CA PRO A 73 -12.47 -1.92 5.43
C PRO A 73 -13.70 -2.05 4.55
N ASP A 74 -14.14 -0.92 3.98
CA ASP A 74 -15.00 -0.96 2.79
C ASP A 74 -14.14 -1.21 1.54
N VAL A 75 -12.95 -0.62 1.50
CA VAL A 75 -11.93 -0.84 0.45
C VAL A 75 -10.60 -1.17 1.13
N LEU A 76 -9.91 -2.21 0.67
CA LEU A 76 -8.54 -2.51 1.07
C LEU A 76 -7.60 -2.27 -0.11
N VAL A 77 -6.57 -1.44 0.06
CA VAL A 77 -5.61 -1.13 -1.00
C VAL A 77 -4.19 -1.54 -0.63
N SER A 78 -3.42 -2.01 -1.61
CA SER A 78 -1.98 -2.26 -1.51
C SER A 78 -1.21 -1.36 -2.48
N THR A 79 -0.34 -0.50 -1.97
CA THR A 79 0.38 0.49 -2.80
C THR A 79 1.79 0.04 -3.19
N GLY A 80 1.93 -1.23 -3.61
CA GLY A 80 3.19 -1.82 -4.08
C GLY A 80 4.06 -2.43 -2.98
N ASP A 81 5.08 -3.17 -3.40
CA ASP A 81 6.01 -3.92 -2.56
C ASP A 81 5.28 -4.83 -1.54
N PHE A 82 4.22 -5.47 -2.02
CA PHE A 82 3.50 -6.50 -1.29
C PHE A 82 4.29 -7.82 -1.23
N VAL A 83 5.04 -8.16 -2.28
CA VAL A 83 5.80 -9.43 -2.41
C VAL A 83 7.25 -9.17 -2.78
N ASP A 84 8.17 -9.85 -2.07
CA ASP A 84 9.62 -9.65 -2.20
C ASP A 84 10.39 -10.80 -2.85
N SER A 85 9.87 -12.02 -2.78
CA SER A 85 10.64 -13.18 -3.23
C SER A 85 9.76 -14.33 -3.67
N GLN A 86 10.31 -15.17 -4.54
CA GLN A 86 9.77 -16.48 -4.86
C GLN A 86 9.90 -17.37 -3.62
N LEU A 87 8.77 -17.65 -2.96
CA LEU A 87 8.71 -18.63 -1.89
C LEU A 87 7.71 -19.71 -2.23
N ASP A 88 8.09 -20.93 -1.87
CA ASP A 88 7.17 -22.04 -1.74
C ASP A 88 6.16 -21.74 -0.62
N ASN A 89 4.88 -22.06 -0.82
CA ASN A 89 3.76 -21.90 0.13
C ASN A 89 3.23 -20.47 0.38
N LEU A 90 3.43 -19.54 -0.56
CA LEU A 90 2.82 -18.20 -0.46
C LEU A 90 1.28 -18.23 -0.49
N ASP A 91 0.68 -19.26 -1.06
CA ASP A 91 -0.78 -19.43 -1.10
C ASP A 91 -1.41 -19.47 0.30
N VAL A 92 -0.70 -20.06 1.29
CA VAL A 92 -1.15 -20.12 2.69
C VAL A 92 -1.06 -18.74 3.36
N LEU A 93 -0.08 -17.93 2.96
CA LEU A 93 0.11 -16.58 3.49
C LEU A 93 -0.90 -15.59 2.89
N ALA A 94 -1.23 -15.75 1.61
CA ALA A 94 -2.26 -14.97 0.92
C ALA A 94 -3.68 -15.27 1.45
N ALA A 95 -3.94 -16.47 1.99
CA ALA A 95 -5.25 -16.85 2.53
C ALA A 95 -5.70 -15.96 3.71
N GLY A 96 -4.77 -15.46 4.53
CA GLY A 96 -5.10 -14.59 5.66
C GLY A 96 -5.75 -13.29 5.20
N ILE A 97 -5.13 -12.60 4.23
CA ILE A 97 -5.66 -11.34 3.71
C ILE A 97 -6.86 -11.54 2.80
N SER A 98 -6.95 -12.66 2.07
CA SER A 98 -8.09 -12.96 1.21
C SER A 98 -9.40 -13.09 2.01
N SER A 99 -9.32 -13.57 3.25
CA SER A 99 -10.46 -13.68 4.16
C SER A 99 -11.00 -12.35 4.71
N ILE A 100 -10.22 -11.25 4.63
CA ILE A 100 -10.67 -9.94 5.11
C ILE A 100 -11.79 -9.43 4.20
N PRO A 101 -13.01 -9.20 4.70
CA PRO A 101 -14.07 -8.64 3.87
C PRO A 101 -13.75 -7.19 3.52
N ALA A 102 -13.94 -6.83 2.25
CA ALA A 102 -13.90 -5.45 1.78
C ALA A 102 -15.10 -5.24 0.86
N ARG A 103 -16.10 -4.48 1.35
CA ARG A 103 -17.41 -4.30 0.69
C ARG A 103 -17.31 -3.93 -0.79
N TYR A 104 -16.37 -3.06 -1.12
CA TYR A 104 -16.14 -2.53 -2.46
C TYR A 104 -14.92 -3.16 -3.14
N GLY A 105 -14.30 -4.16 -2.53
CA GLY A 105 -13.20 -4.93 -3.09
C GLY A 105 -11.82 -4.52 -2.58
N LYS A 106 -10.82 -5.22 -3.11
CA LYS A 106 -9.40 -5.03 -2.77
C LYS A 106 -8.64 -4.69 -4.03
N PHE A 107 -7.78 -3.67 -3.98
CA PHE A 107 -7.06 -3.17 -5.15
C PHE A 107 -5.57 -2.99 -4.87
N ALA A 108 -4.71 -3.29 -5.84
CA ALA A 108 -3.28 -3.16 -5.67
C ALA A 108 -2.63 -2.51 -6.88
N CYS A 109 -1.60 -1.69 -6.66
CA CYS A 109 -0.61 -1.39 -7.70
C CYS A 109 0.69 -2.16 -7.41
N LEU A 110 1.54 -2.31 -8.42
CA LEU A 110 2.85 -2.97 -8.26
C LEU A 110 3.91 -1.95 -7.86
N GLY A 111 4.78 -2.34 -6.94
CA GLY A 111 6.01 -1.63 -6.59
C GLY A 111 7.22 -2.18 -7.34
N ASN A 112 8.41 -1.69 -6.99
CA ASN A 112 9.63 -2.10 -7.69
C ASN A 112 10.07 -3.52 -7.31
N HIS A 113 9.77 -3.99 -6.10
CA HIS A 113 10.13 -5.35 -5.68
C HIS A 113 9.38 -6.44 -6.44
N GLU A 114 8.14 -6.18 -6.87
CA GLU A 114 7.43 -7.15 -7.70
C GLU A 114 8.08 -7.38 -9.06
N PHE A 115 8.74 -6.37 -9.63
CA PHE A 115 9.54 -6.53 -10.85
C PHE A 115 10.79 -7.35 -10.59
N TYR A 116 11.47 -7.13 -9.46
CA TYR A 116 12.68 -7.89 -9.10
C TYR A 116 12.38 -9.36 -8.82
N ALA A 117 11.25 -9.66 -8.16
CA ALA A 117 10.82 -11.02 -7.85
C ALA A 117 10.22 -11.78 -9.05
N GLY A 118 9.79 -11.03 -10.08
CA GLY A 118 9.14 -11.55 -11.28
C GLY A 118 7.65 -11.20 -11.33
N THR A 119 7.30 -10.22 -12.18
CA THR A 119 5.97 -9.59 -12.25
C THR A 119 4.82 -10.59 -12.35
N ALA A 120 4.93 -11.60 -13.22
CA ALA A 120 3.86 -12.57 -13.43
C ALA A 120 3.55 -13.38 -12.16
N GLN A 121 4.57 -13.77 -11.39
CA GLN A 121 4.38 -14.50 -10.14
C GLN A 121 3.82 -13.59 -9.07
N SER A 122 4.40 -12.40 -8.90
CA SER A 122 3.92 -11.42 -7.93
C SER A 122 2.45 -11.05 -8.16
N MET A 123 2.05 -10.86 -9.42
CA MET A 123 0.65 -10.64 -9.78
C MET A 123 -0.24 -11.81 -9.36
N ARG A 124 0.14 -13.06 -9.68
CA ARG A 124 -0.65 -14.24 -9.29
C ARG A 124 -0.85 -14.32 -7.78
N LEU A 125 0.19 -14.02 -7.01
CA LEU A 125 0.14 -14.06 -5.54
C LEU A 125 -0.74 -12.95 -4.97
N THR A 126 -0.57 -11.73 -5.47
CA THR A 126 -1.40 -10.58 -5.07
C THR A 126 -2.87 -10.81 -5.45
N GLN A 127 -3.14 -11.41 -6.61
CA GLN A 127 -4.48 -11.83 -7.02
C GLN A 127 -5.03 -12.97 -6.16
N GLY A 128 -4.22 -13.97 -5.81
CA GLY A 128 -4.57 -15.04 -4.88
C GLY A 128 -4.89 -14.53 -3.46
N ALA A 129 -4.29 -13.41 -3.07
CA ALA A 129 -4.62 -12.65 -1.86
C ALA A 129 -5.97 -11.89 -1.97
N GLY A 130 -6.65 -11.97 -3.11
CA GLY A 130 -7.96 -11.36 -3.36
C GLY A 130 -7.91 -9.93 -3.88
N PHE A 131 -6.73 -9.43 -4.28
CA PHE A 131 -6.60 -8.09 -4.87
C PHE A 131 -6.80 -8.10 -6.38
N THR A 132 -7.55 -7.12 -6.87
CA THR A 132 -7.52 -6.72 -8.27
C THR A 132 -6.29 -5.84 -8.49
N VAL A 133 -5.32 -6.32 -9.28
CA VAL A 133 -4.12 -5.54 -9.63
C VAL A 133 -4.47 -4.53 -10.72
N LEU A 134 -4.21 -3.24 -10.45
CA LEU A 134 -4.42 -2.11 -11.35
C LEU A 134 -3.08 -1.66 -11.93
N ARG A 135 -2.95 -1.74 -13.26
CA ARG A 135 -1.73 -1.37 -14.02
C ARG A 135 -2.14 -0.48 -15.20
N GLY A 136 -2.29 0.82 -14.97
CA GLY A 136 -2.74 1.76 -16.00
C GLY A 136 -4.25 1.75 -16.22
N GLN A 137 -5.00 1.34 -15.21
CA GLN A 137 -6.45 1.21 -15.30
C GLN A 137 -7.11 1.69 -14.02
N GLY A 138 -8.39 2.05 -14.14
CA GLY A 138 -9.23 2.41 -13.01
C GLY A 138 -10.59 1.74 -13.08
N VAL A 139 -11.23 1.68 -11.92
CA VAL A 139 -12.56 1.07 -11.72
C VAL A 139 -13.40 1.96 -10.83
N THR A 140 -14.70 1.99 -11.10
CA THR A 140 -15.69 2.62 -10.21
C THR A 140 -16.35 1.55 -9.34
N VAL A 141 -16.34 1.76 -8.02
CA VAL A 141 -16.92 0.84 -7.04
C VAL A 141 -18.05 1.53 -6.27
N GLY A 142 -19.11 0.76 -5.99
CA GLY A 142 -20.31 1.28 -5.30
C GLY A 142 -21.03 2.42 -6.04
N GLY A 143 -20.67 2.70 -7.30
CA GLY A 143 -21.20 3.82 -8.09
C GLY A 143 -20.65 5.19 -7.72
N VAL A 144 -19.80 5.31 -6.68
CA VAL A 144 -19.48 6.60 -6.02
C VAL A 144 -17.99 6.86 -5.82
N LEU A 145 -17.16 5.82 -5.88
CA LEU A 145 -15.71 5.91 -5.66
C LEU A 145 -14.98 5.35 -6.88
N ASN A 146 -14.00 6.08 -7.39
CA ASN A 146 -13.07 5.57 -8.38
C ASN A 146 -11.76 5.17 -7.71
N ILE A 147 -11.20 4.05 -8.17
CA ILE A 147 -9.89 3.56 -7.76
C ILE A 147 -9.07 3.33 -9.02
N ALA A 148 -8.00 4.08 -9.17
CA ALA A 148 -7.05 3.96 -10.27
C ALA A 148 -5.71 3.48 -9.74
N GLY A 149 -4.95 2.74 -10.54
CA GLY A 149 -3.61 2.34 -10.16
C GLY A 149 -2.65 2.28 -11.33
N VAL A 150 -1.42 2.71 -11.07
CA VAL A 150 -0.28 2.60 -11.98
C VAL A 150 0.84 1.87 -11.28
N SER A 151 1.51 0.97 -12.00
CA SER A 151 2.69 0.30 -11.47
C SER A 151 3.85 1.29 -11.30
N ASP A 152 4.83 0.90 -10.51
CA ASP A 152 6.13 1.55 -10.54
C ASP A 152 6.73 1.48 -11.96
N TYR A 153 7.40 2.56 -12.40
CA TYR A 153 7.98 2.66 -13.74
C TYR A 153 9.24 1.79 -13.94
N THR A 154 9.62 1.03 -12.92
CA THR A 154 10.77 0.12 -12.94
C THR A 154 10.57 -0.94 -14.04
N PHE A 155 11.55 -1.05 -14.95
CA PHE A 155 11.61 -2.06 -16.02
C PHE A 155 10.43 -2.09 -17.01
N GLY A 156 10.00 -0.91 -17.50
CA GLY A 156 9.25 -0.82 -18.77
C GLY A 156 7.75 -1.06 -18.69
N ASP A 157 7.14 -0.91 -17.50
CA ASP A 157 5.68 -0.77 -17.41
C ASP A 157 5.29 0.64 -17.86
N GLU A 158 4.75 0.77 -19.08
CA GLU A 158 4.41 2.05 -19.71
C GLU A 158 3.07 2.62 -19.26
N ALA A 159 2.34 1.90 -18.40
CA ALA A 159 1.04 2.31 -17.89
C ALA A 159 1.08 3.71 -17.25
N THR A 160 0.41 4.67 -17.89
CA THR A 160 0.43 6.07 -17.46
C THR A 160 -0.73 6.42 -16.52
N GLU A 161 -0.54 7.45 -15.70
CA GLU A 161 -1.63 8.02 -14.89
C GLU A 161 -2.80 8.47 -15.76
N LYS A 162 -2.50 9.09 -16.91
CA LYS A 162 -3.50 9.55 -17.87
C LYS A 162 -4.38 8.41 -18.38
N GLU A 163 -3.81 7.25 -18.70
CA GLU A 163 -4.58 6.07 -19.12
C GLU A 163 -5.48 5.55 -18.01
N ALA A 164 -4.95 5.46 -16.78
CA ALA A 164 -5.70 4.99 -15.63
C ALA A 164 -6.87 5.91 -15.24
N LEU A 165 -6.70 7.22 -15.43
CA LEU A 165 -7.61 8.24 -14.90
C LEU A 165 -8.60 8.81 -15.93
N SER A 166 -8.21 8.95 -17.19
CA SER A 166 -8.96 9.73 -18.19
C SER A 166 -10.38 9.20 -18.49
N ARG A 167 -10.62 7.91 -18.25
CA ARG A 167 -11.90 7.24 -18.53
C ARG A 167 -12.84 7.19 -17.32
N LEU A 168 -12.41 7.68 -16.16
CA LEU A 168 -13.17 7.59 -14.93
C LEU A 168 -14.23 8.71 -14.82
N PRO A 169 -15.40 8.43 -14.23
CA PRO A 169 -16.41 9.46 -13.99
C PRO A 169 -15.88 10.56 -13.06
N LYS A 170 -15.78 11.80 -13.58
CA LYS A 170 -15.13 12.93 -12.88
C LYS A 170 -15.88 13.41 -11.63
N GLN A 171 -17.17 13.09 -11.53
CA GLN A 171 -18.01 13.46 -10.39
C GLN A 171 -17.74 12.58 -9.15
N ASN A 172 -17.17 11.39 -9.34
CA ASN A 172 -16.83 10.49 -8.25
C ASN A 172 -15.50 10.88 -7.62
N PHE A 173 -15.36 10.62 -6.32
CA PHE A 173 -14.08 10.79 -5.64
C PHE A 173 -13.09 9.77 -6.20
N THR A 174 -11.90 10.20 -6.60
CA THR A 174 -10.92 9.33 -7.24
C THR A 174 -9.67 9.17 -6.38
N ILE A 175 -9.39 7.91 -6.02
CA ILE A 175 -8.16 7.51 -5.34
C ILE A 175 -7.19 6.95 -6.40
N LEU A 176 -6.00 7.54 -6.46
CA LEU A 176 -4.89 7.06 -7.28
C LEU A 176 -3.90 6.27 -6.41
N LEU A 177 -3.67 5.00 -6.77
CA LEU A 177 -2.68 4.14 -6.15
C LEU A 177 -1.38 4.22 -6.94
N LYS A 178 -0.31 4.65 -6.27
CA LYS A 178 1.06 4.66 -6.81
C LYS A 178 1.99 4.04 -5.79
N HIS A 179 3.06 3.40 -6.26
CA HIS A 179 4.09 2.96 -5.32
C HIS A 179 4.91 4.13 -4.80
N ARG A 180 5.43 4.99 -5.71
CA ARG A 180 6.21 6.17 -5.34
C ARG A 180 5.34 7.38 -5.01
N PRO A 181 5.68 8.14 -3.95
CA PRO A 181 5.00 9.38 -3.58
C PRO A 181 5.43 10.56 -4.46
N MET A 182 5.31 10.39 -5.78
CA MET A 182 5.51 11.44 -6.78
C MET A 182 4.17 11.72 -7.44
N VAL A 183 3.89 12.99 -7.71
CA VAL A 183 2.65 13.43 -8.37
C VAL A 183 3.01 13.91 -9.77
N ASP A 184 2.33 13.38 -10.80
CA ASP A 184 2.39 13.96 -12.13
C ASP A 184 1.49 15.20 -12.19
N LYS A 185 2.11 16.36 -12.37
CA LYS A 185 1.43 17.66 -12.34
C LYS A 185 0.36 17.77 -13.43
N ASP A 186 0.55 17.10 -14.56
CA ASP A 186 -0.37 17.15 -15.70
C ASP A 186 -1.69 16.41 -15.41
N ASN A 187 -1.72 15.54 -14.39
CA ASN A 187 -2.87 14.72 -14.03
C ASN A 187 -3.52 15.08 -12.69
N THR A 188 -3.02 16.10 -11.98
CA THR A 188 -3.55 16.53 -10.66
C THR A 188 -5.04 16.87 -10.65
N GLY A 189 -5.61 17.30 -11.79
CA GLY A 189 -7.04 17.57 -11.92
C GLY A 189 -7.93 16.33 -12.13
N LEU A 190 -7.34 15.13 -12.19
CA LEU A 190 -8.03 13.88 -12.51
C LEU A 190 -8.24 12.96 -11.29
N PHE A 191 -7.58 13.24 -10.16
CA PHE A 191 -7.73 12.50 -8.92
C PHE A 191 -7.87 13.43 -7.71
N ASP A 192 -8.41 12.92 -6.60
CA ASP A 192 -8.65 13.70 -5.38
C ASP A 192 -7.72 13.29 -4.22
N LEU A 193 -7.22 12.05 -4.24
CA LEU A 193 -6.28 11.52 -3.25
C LEU A 193 -5.29 10.56 -3.92
N GLN A 194 -4.00 10.75 -3.67
CA GLN A 194 -2.98 9.76 -3.97
C GLN A 194 -2.60 8.99 -2.70
N LEU A 195 -2.51 7.67 -2.80
CA LEU A 195 -1.95 6.81 -1.77
C LEU A 195 -0.65 6.19 -2.29
N SER A 196 0.41 6.26 -1.48
CA SER A 196 1.74 5.78 -1.85
C SER A 196 2.53 5.16 -0.70
N GLY A 197 3.54 4.38 -1.09
CA GLY A 197 4.49 3.69 -0.22
C GLY A 197 5.94 4.04 -0.56
N HIS A 198 6.76 3.01 -0.83
CA HIS A 198 8.15 3.03 -1.32
C HIS A 198 9.19 3.54 -0.31
N THR A 199 8.85 4.61 0.42
CA THR A 199 9.81 5.32 1.25
C THR A 199 9.93 4.74 2.65
N HIS A 200 9.01 3.85 3.04
CA HIS A 200 8.90 3.36 4.42
C HIS A 200 8.89 4.47 5.48
N LYS A 201 8.49 5.70 5.12
CA LYS A 201 8.62 6.90 5.98
C LYS A 201 10.06 7.13 6.48
N GLY A 202 11.07 6.67 5.74
CA GLY A 202 12.48 6.72 6.10
C GLY A 202 12.95 5.62 7.04
N GLN A 203 12.09 4.65 7.41
CA GLN A 203 12.33 3.47 8.28
C GLN A 203 12.69 3.80 9.74
N ILE A 204 13.67 4.69 9.96
CA ILE A 204 14.22 5.06 11.26
C ILE A 204 14.42 6.57 11.35
N PHE A 205 14.32 7.13 12.55
CA PHE A 205 14.72 8.51 12.79
C PHE A 205 16.26 8.63 12.74
N PRO A 206 16.85 9.69 12.16
CA PRO A 206 16.22 10.89 11.58
C PRO A 206 15.96 10.80 10.06
N PHE A 207 16.14 9.64 9.44
CA PHE A 207 15.93 9.49 7.99
C PHE A 207 14.52 9.87 7.55
N SER A 208 13.52 9.72 8.44
CA SER A 208 12.16 10.24 8.21
C SER A 208 12.12 11.75 7.87
N ILE A 209 13.04 12.56 8.40
CA ILE A 209 13.16 13.99 8.09
C ILE A 209 13.67 14.16 6.66
N LEU A 210 14.71 13.40 6.27
CA LEU A 210 15.27 13.45 4.92
C LEU A 210 14.24 12.98 3.88
N THR A 211 13.50 11.92 4.20
CA THR A 211 12.39 11.43 3.38
C THR A 211 11.32 12.50 3.20
N TRP A 212 10.90 13.19 4.28
CA TRP A 212 9.90 14.26 4.19
C TRP A 212 10.41 15.46 3.36
N LEU A 213 11.69 15.82 3.47
CA LEU A 213 12.29 16.87 2.64
C LEU A 213 12.30 16.50 1.15
N HIS A 214 12.50 15.22 0.82
CA HIS A 214 12.50 14.74 -0.56
C HIS A 214 11.09 14.49 -1.12
N TYR A 215 10.16 14.06 -0.27
CA TYR A 215 8.76 13.78 -0.58
C TYR A 215 7.83 14.57 0.37
N PRO A 216 7.55 15.85 0.06
CA PRO A 216 6.83 16.74 0.97
C PRO A 216 5.30 16.57 0.94
N HIS A 217 4.78 15.59 0.20
CA HIS A 217 3.35 15.39 -0.06
C HIS A 217 2.85 14.06 0.50
#